data_AF-A0A9D8MT02-F1
#
_entry.id   AF-A0A9D8MT02-F1
#
_cell.length_a   1.000
_cell.length_b   1.000
_cell.length_c   1.000
_cell.angle_alpha   90.00
_cell.angle_beta   90.00
_cell.angle_gamma   90.00
#
_symmetry.space_group_name_H-M   'P 1'
#
loop_
_entity.id
_entity.type
_entity.pdbx_description
1 polymer ?
#
loop_
_entity_poly.entity_id
_entity_poly.type
_entity_poly.pdbx_seq_one_letter_code
_entity_poly.pdbx_strand_id
1 'polypeptide(L)'
;MTQLSLYDQFDALEPQKEKPSFRSSILCEYDEVKWQYPDAMILFRSDDFYVTYEQDAIEAAKILCITLTHVQWDDNIDTIPMAGFPFHELDRYLPKLVRAGKRVCIADAKFDLTTLKGKMI
;
A
#
# COMPACT_ATOMS: atom_id res chain seq x y z
N MET A 1 -51.84 13.51 14.20
CA MET A 1 -51.26 13.22 12.88
C MET A 1 -49.78 12.95 13.12
N THR A 2 -49.48 11.66 13.05
CA THR A 2 -48.23 10.90 13.02
C THR A 2 -46.91 11.55 13.49
N GLN A 3 -46.46 11.05 14.62
CA GLN A 3 -45.10 10.90 15.16
C GLN A 3 -43.96 11.07 14.13
N LEU A 4 -43.12 12.10 14.32
CA LEU A 4 -41.82 12.24 13.67
C LEU A 4 -40.89 11.12 14.18
N SER A 5 -40.42 10.30 13.25
CA SER A 5 -39.59 9.13 13.50
C SER A 5 -38.19 9.53 13.93
N LEU A 6 -37.76 8.96 15.05
CA LEU A 6 -36.46 9.14 15.70
C LEU A 6 -35.38 8.25 15.03
N TYR A 7 -35.40 8.17 13.69
CA TYR A 7 -34.56 7.25 12.89
C TYR A 7 -33.72 7.92 11.79
N ASP A 8 -33.77 9.25 11.63
CA ASP A 8 -32.85 9.94 10.69
C ASP A 8 -31.54 10.41 11.36
N GLN A 9 -31.26 9.95 12.59
CA GLN A 9 -30.09 10.37 13.38
C GLN A 9 -28.96 9.36 13.47
N PHE A 10 -29.03 8.22 12.76
CA PHE A 10 -27.99 7.19 12.79
C PHE A 10 -27.79 6.57 11.41
N ASP A 11 -27.38 7.37 10.43
CA ASP A 11 -26.76 6.82 9.23
C ASP A 11 -25.28 7.23 9.18
N ALA A 12 -24.48 6.25 9.59
CA ALA A 12 -23.09 6.03 9.18
C ALA A 12 -22.17 7.26 9.17
N LEU A 13 -21.70 7.64 10.36
CA LEU A 13 -20.34 8.13 10.51
C LEU A 13 -19.37 6.97 10.19
N GLU A 14 -19.21 6.63 8.92
CA GLU A 14 -17.96 6.00 8.50
C GLU A 14 -16.85 7.02 8.80
N PRO A 15 -15.78 6.64 9.51
CA PRO A 15 -14.70 7.56 9.78
C PRO A 15 -14.09 7.92 8.42
N GLN A 16 -14.37 9.15 7.97
CA GLN A 16 -13.57 9.86 6.99
C GLN A 16 -12.17 9.92 7.60
N LYS A 17 -11.32 8.93 7.30
CA LYS A 17 -9.89 8.98 7.61
C LYS A 17 -9.37 10.21 6.89
N GLU A 18 -9.28 11.33 7.62
CA GLU A 18 -8.65 12.54 7.13
C GLU A 18 -7.30 12.14 6.54
N LYS A 19 -7.14 12.34 5.23
CA LYS A 19 -5.85 12.14 4.56
C LYS A 19 -4.89 13.10 5.27
N PRO A 20 -3.80 12.61 5.91
CA PRO A 20 -2.86 13.52 6.54
C PRO A 20 -2.35 14.48 5.46
N SER A 21 -2.59 15.78 5.68
CA SER A 21 -2.36 16.87 4.73
C SER A 21 -0.89 17.06 4.34
N PHE A 22 -0.01 16.30 4.96
CA PHE A 22 1.39 16.24 4.68
C PHE A 22 1.58 14.71 4.58
N ARG A 23 1.91 14.19 3.39
CA ARG A 23 2.42 12.84 3.10
C ARG A 23 3.35 13.00 1.90
N SER A 24 4.44 12.24 1.80
CA SER A 24 5.33 12.37 0.64
C SER A 24 4.56 11.99 -0.62
N SER A 25 4.88 12.60 -1.76
CA SER A 25 4.14 12.38 -3.01
C SER A 25 4.04 10.89 -3.37
N ILE A 26 5.11 10.12 -3.12
CA ILE A 26 5.16 8.67 -3.35
C ILE A 26 4.21 7.89 -2.41
N LEU A 27 4.11 8.28 -1.13
CA LEU A 27 3.18 7.62 -0.19
C LEU A 27 1.72 7.95 -0.52
N CYS A 28 1.45 9.15 -1.03
CA CYS A 28 0.11 9.49 -1.52
C CYS A 28 -0.30 8.59 -2.70
N GLU A 29 0.60 8.38 -3.67
CA GLU A 29 0.37 7.45 -4.78
C GLU A 29 0.21 6.00 -4.30
N TYR A 30 1.00 5.58 -3.31
CA TYR A 30 0.87 4.27 -2.69
C TYR A 30 -0.53 4.07 -2.07
N ASP A 31 -1.00 5.03 -1.29
CA ASP A 31 -2.33 5.00 -0.66
C ASP A 31 -3.44 4.94 -1.71
N GLU A 32 -3.31 5.64 -2.84
CA GLU A 32 -4.27 5.61 -3.94
C GLU A 32 -4.35 4.26 -4.63
N VAL A 33 -3.21 3.61 -4.87
CA VAL A 33 -3.18 2.24 -5.43
C VAL A 33 -3.72 1.25 -4.41
N LYS A 34 -3.39 1.42 -3.12
CA LYS A 34 -3.89 0.55 -2.04
C LYS A 34 -5.40 0.66 -1.87
N TRP A 35 -5.96 1.83 -2.10
CA TRP A 35 -7.41 2.02 -2.07
C TRP A 35 -8.13 1.28 -3.20
N GLN A 36 -7.51 1.19 -4.38
CA GLN A 36 -8.05 0.40 -5.50
C GLN A 36 -7.84 -1.11 -5.31
N TYR A 37 -6.77 -1.50 -4.64
CA TYR A 37 -6.39 -2.89 -4.42
C TYR A 37 -6.08 -3.18 -2.94
N PRO A 38 -7.09 -3.17 -2.04
CA PRO A 38 -6.87 -3.30 -0.60
C PRO A 38 -6.23 -4.65 -0.21
N ASP A 39 -6.56 -5.71 -0.94
CA ASP A 39 -6.06 -7.07 -0.68
C ASP A 39 -4.68 -7.36 -1.30
N ALA A 40 -4.15 -6.45 -2.12
CA ALA A 40 -2.88 -6.67 -2.82
C ALA A 40 -1.73 -6.01 -2.07
N MET A 41 -0.60 -6.72 -2.00
CA MET A 41 0.69 -6.16 -1.62
C MET A 41 1.26 -5.38 -2.80
N ILE A 42 1.60 -4.11 -2.59
CA ILE A 42 2.07 -3.25 -3.67
C ILE A 42 3.59 -3.14 -3.63
N LEU A 43 4.24 -3.54 -4.72
CA LEU A 43 5.66 -3.32 -4.97
C LEU A 43 5.82 -2.12 -5.89
N PHE A 44 6.20 -0.99 -5.31
CA PHE A 44 6.58 0.20 -6.06
C PHE A 44 8.03 0.10 -6.53
N ARG A 45 8.26 0.33 -7.82
CA ARG A 45 9.60 0.42 -8.37
C ARG A 45 10.14 1.83 -8.17
N SER A 46 11.16 1.95 -7.32
CA SER A 46 11.98 3.15 -7.18
C SER A 46 13.34 2.84 -7.79
N ASP A 47 13.49 3.15 -9.08
CA ASP A 47 14.68 2.88 -9.90
C ASP A 47 15.21 1.44 -9.75
N ASP A 48 16.19 1.26 -8.86
CA ASP A 48 16.92 0.02 -8.62
C ASP A 48 16.26 -0.91 -7.58
N PHE A 49 15.18 -0.49 -6.93
CA PHE A 49 14.53 -1.26 -5.86
C PHE A 49 13.03 -1.42 -6.08
N TYR A 50 12.51 -2.58 -5.71
CA TYR A 50 11.09 -2.72 -5.37
C TYR A 50 10.91 -2.46 -3.89
N VAL A 51 9.98 -1.57 -3.56
CA VAL A 51 9.72 -1.09 -2.20
C VAL A 51 8.23 -1.23 -1.90
N THR A 52 7.93 -1.63 -0.67
CA THR A 52 6.58 -1.68 -0.11
C THR A 52 6.57 -0.96 1.23
N TYR A 53 5.40 -0.45 1.62
CA TYR A 53 5.24 0.38 2.81
C TYR A 53 4.20 -0.19 3.78
N GLU A 54 4.14 0.40 4.99
CA GLU A 54 3.15 0.12 6.02
C GLU A 54 3.04 -1.37 6.37
N GLN A 55 1.81 -1.91 6.44
CA GLN A 55 1.56 -3.30 6.82
C GLN A 55 2.16 -4.29 5.82
N ASP A 56 2.14 -3.95 4.54
CA ASP A 56 2.68 -4.79 3.47
C ASP A 56 4.20 -4.94 3.63
N ALA A 57 4.90 -3.90 4.11
CA ALA A 57 6.32 -3.96 4.43
C ALA A 57 6.63 -4.96 5.55
N ILE A 58 5.82 -4.97 6.60
CA ILE A 58 5.99 -5.89 7.73
C ILE A 58 5.78 -7.34 7.26
N GLU A 59 4.78 -7.58 6.42
CA GLU A 59 4.51 -8.90 5.86
C GLU A 59 5.58 -9.35 4.88
N ALA A 60 6.00 -8.48 3.96
CA ALA A 60 7.06 -8.76 3.00
C ALA A 60 8.38 -9.07 3.71
N ALA A 61 8.75 -8.29 4.73
CA ALA A 61 9.94 -8.54 5.55
C ALA A 61 9.91 -9.93 6.19
N LYS A 62 8.75 -10.35 6.72
CA LYS A 62 8.57 -11.68 7.32
C LYS A 62 8.66 -12.80 6.28
N ILE A 63 7.94 -12.69 5.16
CA ILE A 63 7.86 -13.75 4.14
C ILE A 63 9.18 -13.89 3.38
N LEU A 64 9.79 -12.77 3.01
CA LEU A 64 11.00 -12.76 2.19
C LEU A 64 12.28 -12.85 3.02
N CYS A 65 12.17 -12.71 4.34
CA CYS A 65 13.27 -12.60 5.28
C CYS A 65 14.25 -11.48 4.89
N ILE A 66 13.70 -10.31 4.57
CA ILE A 66 14.47 -9.09 4.25
C ILE A 66 14.37 -8.09 5.40
N THR A 67 15.30 -7.12 5.41
CA THR A 67 15.34 -6.10 6.45
C THR A 67 14.10 -5.21 6.40
N LEU A 68 13.38 -5.12 7.52
CA LEU A 68 12.36 -4.08 7.74
C LEU A 68 13.07 -2.80 8.17
N THR A 69 12.91 -1.76 7.37
CA THR A 69 13.41 -0.40 7.62
C THR A 69 12.25 0.53 7.92
N HIS A 70 12.55 1.78 8.27
CA HIS A 70 11.53 2.80 8.46
C HIS A 70 11.93 4.06 7.70
N VAL A 71 10.96 4.66 7.00
CA VAL A 71 11.11 5.97 6.40
C VAL A 71 10.61 7.01 7.40
N GLN A 72 11.40 8.05 7.63
CA GLN A 72 10.97 9.25 8.33
C GLN A 72 10.35 10.20 7.32
N TRP A 73 9.22 10.77 7.70
CA TRP A 73 8.40 11.53 6.77
C TRP A 73 8.35 13.04 7.11
N ASP A 74 8.71 13.42 8.34
CA ASP A 74 8.95 14.81 8.78
C ASP A 74 9.96 14.84 9.94
N ASP A 75 10.35 16.03 10.40
CA ASP A 75 11.13 16.25 11.63
C ASP A 75 10.40 15.75 12.89
N ASN A 76 9.11 15.40 12.79
CA ASN A 76 8.34 14.73 13.83
C ASN A 76 8.29 13.21 13.59
N ILE A 77 8.99 12.48 14.47
CA ILE A 77 8.84 11.13 15.08
C ILE A 77 8.06 10.00 14.34
N ASP A 78 7.08 10.28 13.49
CA ASP A 78 6.29 9.25 12.81
C ASP A 78 7.11 8.55 11.73
N THR A 79 7.34 7.26 11.99
CA THR A 79 8.15 6.36 11.17
C THR A 79 7.25 5.36 10.46
N ILE A 80 7.38 5.28 9.14
CA ILE A 80 6.56 4.38 8.31
C ILE A 80 7.40 3.14 8.00
N PRO A 81 6.91 1.92 8.32
CA PRO A 81 7.60 0.68 7.96
C PRO A 81 7.80 0.59 6.45
N MET A 82 8.99 0.20 6.04
CA MET A 82 9.40 0.08 4.63
C MET A 82 10.26 -1.17 4.47
N ALA A 83 9.97 -1.96 3.44
CA ALA A 83 10.80 -3.10 3.07
C ALA A 83 10.99 -3.12 1.56
N GLY A 84 12.17 -3.54 1.12
CA GLY A 84 12.46 -3.58 -0.31
C GLY A 84 13.64 -4.47 -0.66
N PHE A 85 13.75 -4.79 -1.94
CA PHE A 85 14.81 -5.62 -2.51
C PHE A 85 15.22 -5.11 -3.90
N PRO A 86 16.44 -5.42 -4.38
CA PRO A 86 16.91 -4.97 -5.69
C PRO A 86 16.02 -5.48 -6.83
N PHE A 87 15.80 -4.66 -7.87
CA PHE A 87 14.83 -4.98 -8.93
C PHE A 87 15.11 -6.31 -9.65
N HIS A 88 16.38 -6.68 -9.80
CA HIS A 88 16.79 -7.93 -10.45
C HIS A 88 16.51 -9.18 -9.60
N GLU A 89 16.17 -9.02 -8.31
CA GLU A 89 15.74 -10.12 -7.45
C GLU A 89 14.22 -10.39 -7.50
N LEU A 90 13.47 -9.67 -8.35
CA LEU A 90 12.02 -9.87 -8.48
C LEU A 90 11.66 -11.32 -8.80
N ASP A 91 12.33 -11.94 -9.77
CA ASP A 91 12.07 -13.34 -10.15
C ASP A 91 12.35 -14.34 -9.02
N ARG A 92 13.18 -13.94 -8.05
CA ARG A 92 13.49 -14.74 -6.87
C ARG A 92 12.46 -14.57 -5.76
N TYR A 93 11.96 -13.35 -5.55
CA TYR A 93 11.10 -13.01 -4.42
C TYR A 93 9.61 -13.11 -4.74
N LEU A 94 9.20 -12.78 -5.97
CA LEU A 94 7.80 -12.80 -6.38
C LEU A 94 7.16 -14.20 -6.21
N PRO A 95 7.79 -15.32 -6.61
CA PRO A 95 7.20 -16.65 -6.38
C PRO A 95 7.02 -16.99 -4.90
N LYS A 96 7.84 -16.42 -4.00
CA LYS A 96 7.71 -16.64 -2.55
C LYS A 96 6.49 -15.93 -2.00
N LEU A 97 6.24 -14.69 -2.43
CA LEU A 97 5.05 -13.93 -2.05
C LEU A 97 3.77 -14.62 -2.53
N VAL A 98 3.74 -15.05 -3.79
CA VAL A 98 2.59 -15.77 -4.38
C VAL A 98 2.35 -17.09 -3.65
N ARG A 99 3.40 -17.88 -3.37
CA ARG A 99 3.28 -19.13 -2.60
C ARG A 99 2.82 -18.91 -1.15
N ALA A 100 3.10 -17.75 -0.58
CA ALA A 100 2.58 -17.35 0.73
C ALA A 100 1.11 -16.90 0.67
N GLY A 101 0.45 -17.00 -0.49
CA GLY A 101 -0.95 -16.64 -0.69
C GLY A 101 -1.17 -15.13 -0.82
N LYS A 102 -0.11 -14.34 -1.06
CA LYS A 102 -0.22 -12.89 -1.24
C LYS A 102 -0.46 -12.58 -2.72
N ARG A 103 -1.47 -11.75 -2.99
CA ARG A 103 -1.67 -11.11 -4.30
C ARG A 103 -0.72 -9.93 -4.37
N VAL A 104 0.08 -9.87 -5.43
CA VAL A 104 1.12 -8.83 -5.57
C VAL A 104 0.79 -7.94 -6.75
N CYS A 105 0.72 -6.63 -6.52
CA CYS A 105 0.65 -5.60 -7.54
C CYS A 105 2.06 -5.02 -7.73
N ILE A 106 2.50 -4.86 -8.97
CA ILE A 106 3.80 -4.26 -9.29
C ILE A 106 3.54 -2.95 -10.02
N ALA A 107 3.99 -1.83 -9.45
CA ALA A 107 3.90 -0.50 -10.03
C ALA A 107 5.29 -0.04 -10.49
N ASP A 108 5.51 0.12 -11.79
CA ASP A 108 6.69 0.78 -12.33
C ASP A 108 6.42 2.30 -12.38
N ALA A 109 7.43 3.14 -12.14
CA ALA A 109 7.31 4.60 -12.02
C ALA A 109 6.71 5.31 -13.26
N LYS A 110 6.45 4.58 -14.36
CA LYS A 110 5.45 4.95 -15.36
C LYS A 110 4.05 4.52 -14.91
N PHE A 111 3.54 5.15 -13.85
CA PHE A 111 2.16 5.01 -13.45
C PHE A 111 1.25 5.77 -14.42
N ASP A 112 1.05 5.20 -15.61
CA ASP A 112 -0.02 5.62 -16.51
C ASP A 112 -1.30 4.91 -16.04
N LEU A 113 -2.25 5.66 -15.47
CA LEU A 113 -3.55 5.17 -14.97
C LEU A 113 -4.37 4.42 -16.04
N THR A 114 -4.00 4.55 -17.31
CA THR A 114 -4.58 3.82 -18.45
C THR A 114 -4.02 2.40 -18.63
N THR A 115 -2.89 2.05 -18.01
CA THR A 115 -2.21 0.76 -18.17
C THR A 115 -2.54 -0.20 -17.01
N LEU A 116 -3.77 -0.23 -16.53
CA LEU A 116 -4.30 -1.34 -15.72
C LEU A 116 -4.65 -2.57 -16.59
N LYS A 117 -3.77 -2.88 -17.54
CA LYS A 117 -3.66 -4.20 -18.19
C LYS A 117 -2.37 -4.88 -17.73
N GLY A 118 -2.02 -4.72 -16.46
CA GLY A 118 -0.89 -5.40 -15.81
C GLY A 118 -1.38 -6.71 -15.20
N LYS A 119 -0.91 -7.82 -15.75
CA LYS A 119 -1.22 -9.20 -15.37
C LYS A 119 -1.17 -9.40 -13.85
N MET A 120 -2.33 -9.59 -13.24
CA MET A 120 -2.48 -10.17 -11.91
C MET A 120 -2.03 -11.64 -12.01
N ILE A 121 -0.88 -11.97 -11.41
CA ILE A 121 -0.31 -13.33 -11.37
C ILE A 121 -0.53 -13.97 -10.01
#